data_AF-A0A4V1VJK1-F1
#
_entry.id   AF-A0A4V1VJK1-F1
#
_cell.length_a   1.000
_cell.length_b   1.000
_cell.length_c   1.000
_cell.angle_alpha   90.00
_cell.angle_beta   90.00
_cell.angle_gamma   90.00
#
_symmetry.space_group_name_H-M   'P 1'
#
loop_
_entity.id
_entity.type
_entity.pdbx_description
1 polymer ?
#
loop_
_entity_poly.entity_id
_entity_poly.type
_entity_poly.pdbx_seq_one_letter_code
_entity_poly.pdbx_strand_id
1 'polypeptide(L)'
;LGLAGLVLKLFYWRMIDGGAPIATAESATTLGFIGKVRPLDPPHTESNWLLREMGFRVARKHAATLRTVVLVGGFALPILLALLATQIGGGVALPALALGALLALAGLLVERWLMFAEATHTVTLYYSGR
;
A
#
# COMPACT_ATOMS: atom_id res chain seq x y z
N LEU A 1 -1.48 21.52 -4.88
CA LEU A 1 -0.71 20.33 -4.43
C LEU A 1 -1.61 19.12 -4.18
N GLY A 2 -2.70 19.21 -3.40
CA GLY A 2 -3.57 18.07 -3.11
C GLY A 2 -4.11 17.32 -4.34
N LEU A 3 -4.64 18.03 -5.34
CA LEU A 3 -5.12 17.42 -6.60
C LEU A 3 -4.01 16.69 -7.37
N ALA A 4 -2.81 17.28 -7.45
CA ALA A 4 -1.68 16.65 -8.10
C ALA A 4 -1.27 15.36 -7.36
N GLY A 5 -1.27 15.37 -6.02
CA GLY A 5 -1.03 14.18 -5.21
C GLY A 5 -2.05 13.07 -5.48
N LEU A 6 -3.34 13.42 -5.58
CA LEU A 6 -4.41 12.47 -5.90
C LEU A 6 -4.20 11.81 -7.28
N VAL A 7 -3.89 12.61 -8.31
CA VAL A 7 -3.63 12.11 -9.67
C VAL A 7 -2.40 11.19 -9.69
N LEU A 8 -1.31 11.60 -9.06
CA LEU A 8 -0.10 10.78 -8.95
C LEU A 8 -0.40 9.46 -8.22
N LYS A 9 -1.23 9.49 -7.18
CA LYS A 9 -1.58 8.29 -6.43
C LYS A 9 -2.38 7.29 -7.27
N LEU A 10 -3.36 7.77 -8.03
CA LEU A 10 -4.13 6.95 -8.95
C LEU A 10 -3.25 6.33 -10.05
N PHE A 11 -2.33 7.12 -10.60
CA PHE A 11 -1.38 6.63 -11.60
C PHE A 11 -0.44 5.56 -11.01
N TYR A 12 0.11 5.81 -9.83
CA TYR A 12 0.96 4.86 -9.11
C TYR A 12 0.25 3.53 -8.88
N TRP A 13 -0.99 3.54 -8.38
CA TRP A 13 -1.74 2.30 -8.17
C TRP A 13 -2.01 1.54 -9.47
N ARG A 14 -2.40 2.23 -10.54
CA ARG A 14 -2.56 1.59 -11.86
C ARG A 14 -1.26 0.95 -12.36
N MET A 15 -0.12 1.59 -12.13
CA MET A 15 1.18 1.07 -12.53
C MET A 15 1.54 -0.21 -11.74
N ILE A 16 1.37 -0.21 -10.43
CA ILE A 16 1.76 -1.37 -9.61
C ILE A 16 0.77 -2.54 -9.72
N ASP A 17 -0.51 -2.28 -9.95
CA ASP A 17 -1.53 -3.34 -10.09
C ASP A 17 -1.30 -4.19 -11.36
N GLY A 18 -0.65 -3.63 -12.39
CA GLY A 18 -0.29 -4.34 -13.63
C GLY A 18 1.16 -4.83 -13.68
N GLY A 19 1.94 -4.64 -12.62
CA GLY A 19 3.37 -4.97 -12.59
C GLY A 19 3.62 -6.47 -12.48
N ALA A 20 4.46 -7.01 -13.37
CA ALA A 20 4.97 -8.37 -13.22
C ALA A 20 5.95 -8.46 -12.03
N PRO A 21 6.10 -9.63 -11.40
CA PRO A 21 7.13 -9.83 -10.37
C PRO A 21 8.52 -9.46 -10.89
N ILE A 22 9.24 -8.63 -10.14
CA ILE A 22 10.56 -8.11 -10.53
C ILE A 22 11.65 -9.19 -10.47
N ALA A 23 11.47 -10.20 -9.61
CA ALA A 23 12.44 -11.28 -9.39
C ALA A 23 11.76 -12.65 -9.33
N THR A 24 12.49 -13.68 -9.74
CA THR A 24 12.10 -15.09 -9.62
C THR A 24 13.07 -15.85 -8.71
N ALA A 25 12.74 -17.08 -8.33
CA ALA A 25 13.65 -17.93 -7.56
C ALA A 25 14.99 -18.15 -8.31
N GLU A 26 14.93 -18.27 -9.63
CA GLU A 26 16.08 -18.42 -10.52
C GLU A 26 16.99 -17.19 -10.52
N SER A 27 16.42 -15.98 -10.61
CA SER A 27 17.21 -14.74 -10.56
C SER A 27 17.76 -14.46 -9.18
N ALA A 28 17.04 -14.85 -8.12
CA ALA A 28 17.45 -14.66 -6.73
C ALA A 28 18.58 -15.61 -6.29
N THR A 29 18.68 -16.79 -6.91
CA THR A 29 19.73 -17.79 -6.63
C THR A 29 20.85 -17.79 -7.66
N THR A 30 20.69 -17.08 -8.78
CA THR A 30 21.57 -17.17 -9.96
C THR A 30 21.68 -18.59 -10.53
N LEU A 31 20.73 -19.47 -10.21
CA LEU A 31 20.69 -20.86 -10.68
C LEU A 31 19.76 -21.05 -11.89
N GLY A 32 19.28 -19.97 -12.53
CA GLY A 32 18.41 -20.11 -13.71
C GLY A 32 19.00 -20.91 -14.88
N PHE A 33 20.33 -21.01 -14.96
CA PHE A 33 21.01 -21.79 -16.00
C PHE A 33 20.82 -23.31 -15.88
N ILE A 34 20.43 -23.83 -14.72
CA ILE A 34 20.12 -25.26 -14.51
C ILE A 34 18.62 -25.59 -14.69
N GLY A 35 17.80 -24.61 -15.07
CA GLY A 35 16.35 -24.77 -15.24
C GLY A 35 15.52 -24.23 -14.08
N LYS A 36 14.31 -24.75 -13.89
CA LYS A 36 13.40 -24.30 -12.82
C LYS A 36 13.97 -24.64 -11.44
N VAL A 37 14.12 -23.62 -10.61
CA VAL A 37 14.67 -23.77 -9.25
C VAL A 37 13.53 -24.06 -8.29
N ARG A 38 13.71 -25.10 -7.45
CA ARG A 38 12.81 -25.39 -6.32
C ARG A 38 13.61 -25.54 -5.03
N PRO A 39 13.06 -25.13 -3.88
CA PRO A 39 13.66 -25.39 -2.58
C PRO A 39 13.84 -26.91 -2.36
N LEU A 40 15.02 -27.33 -1.89
CA LEU A 40 15.27 -28.71 -1.46
C LEU A 40 14.68 -28.94 -0.07
N ASP A 41 14.99 -28.05 0.86
CA ASP A 41 14.48 -28.03 2.23
C ASP A 41 13.88 -26.67 2.57
N PRO A 42 12.87 -26.60 3.46
CA PRO A 42 12.35 -25.33 3.92
C PRO A 42 13.44 -24.56 4.70
N PRO A 43 13.56 -23.23 4.53
CA PRO A 43 14.55 -22.40 5.24
C PRO A 43 14.45 -22.42 6.79
N HIS A 44 13.39 -23.02 7.31
CA HIS A 44 13.02 -23.05 8.72
C HIS A 44 12.24 -24.34 9.00
N THR A 45 12.52 -24.96 10.15
CA THR A 45 11.85 -26.17 10.64
C THR A 45 10.57 -25.86 11.42
N GLU A 46 10.43 -24.65 11.95
CA GLU A 46 9.25 -24.19 12.69
C GLU A 46 8.53 -23.03 12.00
N SER A 47 7.23 -22.95 12.21
CA SER A 47 6.41 -21.82 11.76
C SER A 47 6.75 -20.54 12.53
N ASN A 48 7.22 -19.49 11.84
CA ASN A 48 7.46 -18.20 12.47
C ASN A 48 6.14 -17.42 12.65
N TRP A 49 5.99 -16.73 13.79
CA TRP A 49 4.89 -15.79 14.04
C TRP A 49 4.72 -14.77 12.90
N LEU A 50 5.84 -14.28 12.33
CA LEU A 50 5.82 -13.38 11.18
C LEU A 50 5.03 -13.93 9.99
N LEU A 51 5.11 -15.23 9.70
CA LEU A 51 4.42 -15.83 8.54
C LEU A 51 2.91 -15.93 8.74
N ARG A 52 2.45 -16.03 9.99
CA ARG A 52 1.02 -16.03 10.32
C ARG A 52 0.44 -14.62 10.32
N GLU A 53 1.15 -13.67 10.93
CA GLU A 53 0.62 -12.32 11.16
C GLU A 53 0.80 -11.39 9.94
N MET A 54 1.90 -11.50 9.19
CA MET A 54 2.20 -10.66 8.01
C MET A 54 1.29 -10.99 6.80
N GLY A 55 0.40 -11.97 6.91
CA GLY A 55 -0.54 -12.28 5.84
C GLY A 55 -1.56 -11.16 5.58
N PHE A 56 -1.72 -10.22 6.52
CA PHE A 56 -2.65 -9.08 6.47
C PHE A 56 -3.98 -9.43 5.77
N ARG A 57 -4.60 -10.55 6.17
CA ARG A 57 -5.74 -11.14 5.46
C ARG A 57 -6.89 -10.14 5.30
N VAL A 58 -7.16 -9.35 6.34
CA VAL A 58 -8.20 -8.31 6.33
C VAL A 58 -7.87 -7.22 5.32
N ALA A 59 -6.64 -6.73 5.29
CA ALA A 59 -6.21 -5.70 4.35
C ALA A 59 -6.32 -6.16 2.90
N ARG A 60 -5.84 -7.38 2.60
CA ARG A 60 -5.92 -7.96 1.25
C ARG A 60 -7.37 -8.19 0.81
N LYS A 61 -8.22 -8.68 1.71
CA LYS A 61 -9.65 -8.89 1.44
C LYS A 61 -10.40 -7.57 1.18
N HIS A 62 -10.02 -6.49 1.86
CA HIS A 62 -10.71 -5.19 1.78
C HIS A 62 -9.88 -4.11 1.09
N ALA A 63 -8.89 -4.49 0.28
CA ALA A 63 -7.94 -3.58 -0.34
C ALA A 63 -8.64 -2.47 -1.13
N ALA A 64 -9.58 -2.82 -2.00
CA ALA A 64 -10.35 -1.85 -2.78
C ALA A 64 -11.11 -0.84 -1.91
N THR A 65 -11.76 -1.31 -0.84
CA THR A 65 -12.48 -0.44 0.11
C THR A 65 -11.53 0.49 0.85
N LEU A 66 -10.38 -0.01 1.30
CA LEU A 66 -9.35 0.79 1.97
C LEU A 66 -8.73 1.82 1.03
N ARG A 67 -8.53 1.48 -0.25
CA ARG A 67 -8.09 2.43 -1.28
C ARG A 67 -9.09 3.58 -1.44
N THR A 68 -10.39 3.30 -1.42
CA THR A 68 -11.43 4.34 -1.43
C THR A 68 -11.34 5.23 -0.19
N VAL A 69 -11.12 4.67 1.00
CA VAL A 69 -10.92 5.45 2.25
C VAL A 69 -9.71 6.38 2.12
N VAL A 70 -8.60 5.92 1.53
CA VAL A 70 -7.43 6.77 1.27
C VAL A 70 -7.74 7.89 0.29
N LEU A 71 -8.42 7.61 -0.83
CA LEU A 71 -8.75 8.63 -1.83
C LEU A 71 -9.73 9.68 -1.27
N VAL A 72 -10.75 9.24 -0.54
CA VAL A 72 -11.78 10.14 -0.02
C VAL A 72 -11.27 10.88 1.22
N GLY A 73 -10.78 10.15 2.23
CA GLY A 73 -10.32 10.72 3.50
C GLY A 73 -8.96 11.41 3.40
N GLY A 74 -8.04 10.85 2.60
CA GLY A 74 -6.68 11.39 2.43
C GLY A 74 -6.57 12.55 1.44
N PHE A 75 -7.49 12.64 0.47
CA PHE A 75 -7.41 13.66 -0.59
C PHE A 75 -8.72 14.44 -0.78
N ALA A 76 -9.83 13.79 -1.16
CA ALA A 76 -11.03 14.50 -1.60
C ALA A 76 -11.64 15.39 -0.51
N LEU A 77 -11.83 14.86 0.71
CA LEU A 77 -12.35 15.60 1.86
C LEU A 77 -11.39 16.74 2.28
N PRO A 78 -10.08 16.51 2.49
CA PRO A 78 -9.14 17.59 2.78
C PRO A 78 -9.12 18.71 1.73
N ILE A 79 -9.17 18.37 0.44
CA ILE A 79 -9.21 19.36 -0.66
C ILE A 79 -10.49 20.18 -0.58
N LEU A 80 -11.64 19.54 -0.38
CA LEU A 80 -12.93 20.21 -0.26
C LEU A 80 -12.97 21.15 0.95
N LEU A 81 -12.50 20.69 2.12
CA LEU A 81 -12.42 21.53 3.33
C LEU A 81 -11.49 22.73 3.13
N ALA A 82 -10.34 22.53 2.47
CA ALA A 82 -9.43 23.62 2.15
C ALA A 82 -10.06 24.65 1.20
N LEU A 83 -10.76 24.20 0.15
CA LEU A 83 -11.49 25.08 -0.76
C LEU A 83 -12.57 25.88 -0.03
N LEU A 84 -13.40 25.21 0.78
CA LEU A 84 -14.45 25.89 1.56
C LEU A 84 -13.86 26.90 2.54
N ALA A 85 -12.75 26.57 3.20
CA ALA A 85 -12.05 27.50 4.09
C ALA A 85 -11.59 28.77 3.36
N THR A 86 -11.14 28.66 2.09
CA THR A 86 -10.78 29.84 1.29
C THR A 86 -11.98 30.70 0.86
N GLN A 87 -13.16 30.10 0.66
CA GLN A 87 -14.35 30.83 0.21
C GLN A 87 -15.11 31.49 1.37
N ILE A 88 -15.24 30.81 2.50
CA ILE A 88 -16.02 31.30 3.66
C ILE A 88 -15.18 32.31 4.47
N GLY A 89 -13.88 32.04 4.65
CA GLY A 89 -13.00 32.88 5.45
C GLY A 89 -13.40 32.96 6.94
N GLY A 90 -12.74 33.85 7.68
CA GLY A 90 -13.06 34.14 9.07
C GLY A 90 -12.74 33.01 10.06
N GLY A 91 -13.41 33.03 11.22
CA GLY A 91 -13.12 32.14 12.36
C GLY A 91 -13.33 30.64 12.10
N VAL A 92 -14.09 30.28 11.07
CA VAL A 92 -14.36 28.87 10.71
C VAL A 92 -13.30 28.27 9.78
N ALA A 93 -12.45 29.09 9.16
CA ALA A 93 -11.42 28.61 8.24
C ALA A 93 -10.36 27.75 8.96
N LEU A 94 -9.90 28.18 10.13
CA LEU A 94 -8.89 27.47 10.90
C LEU A 94 -9.35 26.06 11.35
N PRO A 95 -10.52 25.87 11.99
CA PRO A 95 -10.98 24.52 12.36
C PRO A 95 -11.24 23.63 11.13
N ALA A 96 -11.73 24.18 10.01
CA ALA A 96 -11.90 23.42 8.77
C ALA A 96 -10.56 22.91 8.21
N LEU A 97 -9.53 23.75 8.20
CA LEU A 97 -8.18 23.37 7.77
C LEU A 97 -7.54 22.35 8.73
N ALA A 98 -7.72 22.52 10.04
CA ALA A 98 -7.22 21.58 11.04
C ALA A 98 -7.86 20.19 10.86
N LEU A 99 -9.18 20.13 10.67
CA LEU A 99 -9.87 18.88 10.36
C LEU A 99 -9.39 18.26 9.05
N GLY A 100 -9.21 19.07 8.00
CA GLY A 100 -8.66 18.62 6.72
C GLY A 100 -7.26 18.02 6.87
N ALA A 101 -6.38 18.62 7.67
CA ALA A 101 -5.05 18.09 7.95
C ALA A 101 -5.10 16.75 8.70
N LEU A 102 -5.98 16.61 9.70
CA LEU A 102 -6.16 15.36 10.43
C LEU A 102 -6.68 14.22 9.53
N LEU A 103 -7.63 14.51 8.65
CA LEU A 103 -8.14 13.56 7.68
C LEU A 103 -7.05 13.13 6.69
N ALA A 104 -6.26 14.09 6.19
CA ALA A 104 -5.12 13.79 5.31
C ALA A 104 -4.09 12.87 5.98
N LEU A 105 -3.76 13.14 7.26
CA LEU A 105 -2.86 12.29 8.04
C LEU A 105 -3.43 10.89 8.28
N ALA A 106 -4.71 10.79 8.64
CA ALA A 106 -5.37 9.50 8.83
C ALA A 106 -5.40 8.68 7.52
N GLY A 107 -5.73 9.32 6.40
CA GLY A 107 -5.68 8.69 5.07
C GLY A 107 -4.28 8.22 4.70
N LEU A 108 -3.24 9.02 4.98
CA LEU A 108 -1.85 8.63 4.77
C LEU A 108 -1.44 7.42 5.61
N LEU A 109 -1.87 7.34 6.88
CA LEU A 109 -1.59 6.18 7.73
C LEU A 109 -2.22 4.89 7.18
N VAL A 110 -3.47 4.97 6.72
CA VAL A 110 -4.15 3.84 6.06
C VAL A 110 -3.44 3.44 4.78
N GLU A 111 -3.00 4.42 3.97
CA GLU A 111 -2.24 4.17 2.75
C GLU A 111 -0.92 3.44 3.02
N ARG A 112 -0.16 3.91 4.01
CA ARG A 112 1.12 3.30 4.40
C ARG A 112 0.91 1.88 4.90
N TRP A 113 -0.10 1.67 5.73
CA TRP A 113 -0.47 0.33 6.20
C TRP A 113 -0.87 -0.60 5.05
N LEU A 114 -1.68 -0.12 4.10
CA LEU A 114 -2.09 -0.89 2.93
C LEU A 114 -0.89 -1.28 2.05
N MET A 115 0.07 -0.37 1.86
CA MET A 115 1.32 -0.67 1.12
C MET A 115 2.08 -1.84 1.74
N PHE A 116 2.25 -1.87 3.06
CA PHE A 116 2.90 -2.99 3.74
C PHE A 116 2.11 -4.28 3.61
N ALA A 117 0.78 -4.19 3.67
CA ALA A 117 -0.10 -5.35 3.56
C ALA A 117 -0.11 -5.97 2.15
N GLU A 118 -0.10 -5.14 1.11
CA GLU A 118 -0.10 -5.58 -0.30
C GLU A 118 1.29 -6.03 -0.76
N ALA A 119 2.37 -5.50 -0.18
CA ALA A 119 3.74 -5.82 -0.57
C ALA A 119 4.05 -7.32 -0.51
N THR A 120 4.33 -7.91 -1.66
CA THR A 120 4.92 -9.25 -1.77
C THR A 120 6.42 -9.16 -1.53
N HIS A 121 6.89 -9.72 -0.42
CA HIS A 121 8.29 -9.67 -0.05
C HIS A 121 9.10 -10.65 -0.90
N THR A 122 10.22 -10.21 -1.48
CA THR A 122 11.10 -11.07 -2.31
C THR A 122 11.60 -12.30 -1.58
N VAL A 123 11.70 -12.26 -0.24
CA VAL A 123 12.03 -13.43 0.57
C VAL A 123 11.08 -14.61 0.34
N THR A 124 9.83 -14.35 -0.05
CA THR A 124 8.86 -15.40 -0.40
C THR A 124 9.29 -16.27 -1.58
N LEU A 125 10.19 -15.78 -2.45
CA LEU A 125 10.76 -16.54 -3.56
C LEU A 125 11.61 -17.73 -3.08
N TYR A 126 12.20 -17.67 -1.88
CA TYR A 126 12.91 -18.81 -1.29
C TYR A 126 11.97 -19.87 -0.71
N TYR A 127 10.68 -19.53 -0.56
CA TYR A 127 9.64 -20.43 -0.07
C TYR A 127 8.73 -20.95 -1.19
N SER A 128 8.85 -20.44 -2.43
CA SER A 128 8.02 -20.87 -3.56
C SER A 128 8.48 -22.22 -4.09
N GLY A 129 7.67 -23.26 -3.93
CA GLY A 129 8.04 -24.63 -4.34
C GLY A 129 7.09 -25.75 -3.94
N ARG A 130 5.91 -25.42 -3.40
CA ARG A 130 4.79 -26.34 -3.24
C ARG A 130 3.53 -25.70 -3.81
#